data_AF-A0A137Q1B9-F1
#
_entry.id   AF-A0A137Q1B9-F1
#
_cell.length_a   1.000
_cell.length_b   1.000
_cell.length_c   1.000
_cell.angle_alpha   90.00
_cell.angle_beta   90.00
_cell.angle_gamma   90.00
#
_symmetry.space_group_name_H-M   'P 1'
#
loop_
_entity.id
_entity.type
_entity.pdbx_description
1 polymer ?
#
loop_
_entity_poly.entity_id
_entity_poly.type
_entity_poly.pdbx_seq_one_letter_code
_entity_poly.pdbx_strand_id
1 'polypeptide(L)'
;MKGMERFYTRVAVVKALKEVGLYVDSKDNPMQILVFGKSDVIEPVLKPQWWVNCKPLAGEAITRTKAGELLITPKQSENEWYRWLEGIQDWCKGGAMKAKTIMLEH
;
A
#
# COMPACT_ATOMS: atom_id res chain seq x y z
N MET A 1 -27.81 -3.44 -1.62
CA MET A 1 -26.50 -3.69 -0.99
C MET A 1 -25.70 -2.41 -0.72
N LYS A 2 -25.98 -1.29 -1.38
CA LYS A 2 -25.31 -0.01 -1.10
C LYS A 2 -25.59 0.45 0.34
N GLY A 3 -24.54 0.78 1.09
CA GLY A 3 -24.64 1.26 2.48
C GLY A 3 -24.57 0.17 3.57
N MET A 4 -24.44 -1.11 3.20
CA MET A 4 -24.20 -2.19 4.15
C MET A 4 -22.72 -2.28 4.52
N GLU A 5 -22.42 -2.74 5.74
CA GLU A 5 -21.07 -3.08 6.16
C GLU A 5 -20.55 -4.26 5.32
N ARG A 6 -19.25 -4.27 5.04
CA ARG A 6 -18.62 -5.12 4.01
C ARG A 6 -18.77 -6.62 4.28
N PHE A 7 -18.68 -7.09 5.52
CA PHE A 7 -18.77 -8.51 5.83
C PHE A 7 -20.21 -9.01 5.64
N TYR A 8 -21.19 -8.21 6.06
CA TYR A 8 -22.60 -8.51 5.78
C TYR A 8 -22.90 -8.44 4.28
N THR A 9 -22.31 -7.47 3.57
CA THR A 9 -22.44 -7.34 2.12
C THR A 9 -21.92 -8.58 1.40
N ARG A 10 -20.77 -9.13 1.81
CA ARG A 10 -20.21 -10.36 1.23
C ARG A 10 -21.21 -11.52 1.28
N VAL A 11 -21.86 -11.74 2.42
CA VAL A 11 -22.86 -12.80 2.58
C VAL A 11 -24.09 -12.55 1.69
N ALA A 12 -24.57 -11.30 1.63
CA ALA A 12 -25.70 -10.92 0.81
C ALA A 12 -25.43 -11.11 -0.70
N VAL A 13 -24.21 -10.78 -1.16
CA VAL A 13 -23.78 -10.99 -2.56
C VAL A 13 -23.78 -12.48 -2.89
N VAL A 14 -23.23 -13.33 -2.01
CA VAL A 14 -23.22 -14.78 -2.23
C VAL A 14 -24.65 -15.34 -2.33
N LYS A 15 -25.57 -14.86 -1.49
CA LYS A 15 -26.98 -15.25 -1.56
C LYS A 15 -27.61 -14.84 -2.91
N ALA A 16 -27.41 -13.60 -3.33
CA ALA A 16 -27.93 -13.12 -4.61
C ALA A 16 -27.37 -13.93 -5.80
N LEU A 17 -26.08 -14.28 -5.78
CA LEU A 17 -25.45 -15.12 -6.80
C LEU A 17 -26.05 -16.53 -6.88
N LYS A 18 -26.45 -17.10 -5.73
CA LYS A 18 -27.15 -18.39 -5.69
C LYS A 18 -28.57 -18.30 -6.27
N GLU A 19 -29.29 -17.23 -5.98
CA GLU A 19 -30.66 -17.01 -6.47
C GLU A 19 -30.71 -16.88 -8.00
N VAL A 20 -29.69 -16.27 -8.61
CA VAL A 20 -29.58 -16.14 -10.08
C VAL A 20 -28.86 -17.32 -10.74
N GLY A 21 -28.48 -18.35 -9.98
CA GLY A 21 -27.82 -19.56 -10.51
C GLY A 21 -26.37 -19.36 -11.00
N LEU A 22 -25.71 -18.26 -10.63
CA LEU A 22 -24.32 -17.95 -11.02
C LEU A 22 -23.28 -18.42 -10.00
N TYR A 23 -23.72 -18.92 -8.85
CA TYR A 23 -22.84 -19.44 -7.82
C TYR A 23 -22.42 -20.88 -8.13
N VAL A 24 -21.11 -21.13 -8.24
CA VAL A 24 -20.55 -22.46 -8.56
C VAL A 24 -20.21 -23.23 -7.29
N ASP A 25 -19.27 -22.74 -6.47
CA ASP A 25 -18.80 -23.42 -5.26
C ASP A 25 -18.09 -22.43 -4.31
N SER A 26 -17.86 -22.84 -3.05
CA SER A 26 -16.99 -22.15 -2.10
C SER A 26 -16.11 -23.16 -1.38
N LYS A 27 -14.80 -22.94 -1.43
CA LYS A 27 -13.78 -23.76 -0.78
C LYS A 27 -13.03 -22.95 0.25
N ASP A 28 -12.56 -23.62 1.29
CA ASP A 28 -11.69 -22.98 2.26
C ASP A 28 -10.37 -22.58 1.60
N ASN A 29 -9.91 -21.37 1.90
CA ASN A 29 -8.70 -20.79 1.31
C ASN A 29 -7.91 -20.06 2.40
N PRO A 30 -6.82 -20.65 2.90
CA PRO A 30 -5.96 -19.96 3.85
C PRO A 30 -5.29 -18.77 3.17
N MET A 31 -5.59 -17.56 3.66
CA MET A 31 -5.04 -16.31 3.14
C MET A 31 -4.32 -15.53 4.23
N GLN A 32 -3.23 -14.86 3.87
CA GLN A 32 -2.60 -13.85 4.71
C GLN A 32 -3.31 -12.51 4.48
N ILE A 33 -3.96 -12.00 5.51
CA ILE A 33 -4.73 -10.75 5.44
C ILE A 33 -4.04 -9.71 6.33
N LEU A 34 -3.91 -8.48 5.83
CA LEU A 34 -3.35 -7.37 6.58
C LEU A 34 -4.39 -6.80 7.55
N VAL A 35 -4.00 -6.64 8.81
CA VAL A 35 -4.84 -6.08 9.88
C VAL A 35 -4.18 -4.80 10.39
N PHE A 36 -4.96 -3.74 10.49
CA PHE A 36 -4.54 -2.49 11.10
C PHE A 36 -4.65 -2.59 12.62
N GLY A 37 -3.50 -2.56 13.29
CA GLY A 37 -3.43 -2.69 14.74
C GLY A 37 -4.06 -3.99 15.22
N LYS A 38 -4.92 -3.90 16.25
CA LYS A 38 -5.64 -5.06 16.81
C LYS A 38 -7.09 -5.17 16.34
N SER A 39 -7.52 -4.32 15.42
CA SER A 39 -8.96 -4.01 15.30
C SER A 39 -9.57 -4.42 13.97
N ASP A 40 -8.94 -4.13 12.84
CA ASP A 40 -9.68 -4.20 11.58
C ASP A 40 -8.84 -4.51 10.34
N VAL A 41 -9.47 -5.12 9.31
CA VAL A 41 -8.81 -5.50 8.06
C VAL A 41 -8.55 -4.27 7.18
N ILE A 42 -7.34 -4.17 6.64
CA ILE A 42 -6.96 -3.07 5.74
C ILE A 42 -7.54 -3.32 4.35
N GLU A 43 -8.27 -2.34 3.83
CA GLU A 43 -8.79 -2.36 2.46
C GLU A 43 -8.11 -1.30 1.60
N PRO A 44 -7.55 -1.69 0.44
CA PRO A 44 -7.03 -0.73 -0.51
C PRO A 44 -8.18 0.01 -1.18
N VAL A 45 -8.23 1.33 -0.98
CA VAL A 45 -9.19 2.21 -1.64
C VAL A 45 -8.43 3.29 -2.38
N LEU A 46 -8.79 3.51 -3.65
CA LEU A 46 -8.25 4.62 -4.43
C LEU A 46 -8.84 5.94 -3.92
N LYS A 47 -7.96 6.78 -3.36
CA LYS A 47 -8.30 8.13 -2.90
C LYS A 47 -7.19 9.09 -3.34
N PRO A 48 -7.54 10.32 -3.76
CA PRO A 48 -6.56 11.37 -3.95
C PRO A 48 -5.79 11.63 -2.65
N GLN A 49 -4.47 11.65 -2.72
CA GLN A 49 -3.61 11.81 -1.55
C GLN A 49 -2.32 12.55 -1.94
N TRP A 50 -1.62 13.07 -0.94
CA TRP A 50 -0.32 13.71 -1.11
C TRP A 50 0.81 12.67 -1.16
N TRP A 51 1.68 12.81 -2.15
CA TRP A 51 2.81 11.92 -2.41
C TRP A 51 4.11 12.72 -2.42
N VAL A 52 5.17 12.10 -1.90
CA VAL A 52 6.54 12.61 -1.99
C VAL A 52 7.25 11.79 -3.07
N ASN A 53 7.81 12.46 -4.08
CA ASN A 53 8.65 11.81 -5.08
C ASN A 53 9.96 11.35 -4.43
N CYS A 54 10.08 10.05 -4.18
CA CYS A 54 11.19 9.49 -3.41
C CYS A 54 12.39 9.11 -4.28
N LYS A 55 12.21 8.99 -5.60
CA LYS A 55 13.28 8.57 -6.52
C LYS A 55 14.53 9.46 -6.50
N PRO A 56 14.45 10.81 -6.58
CA PRO A 56 15.65 11.64 -6.54
C PRO A 56 16.35 11.57 -5.18
N LEU A 57 15.58 11.48 -4.09
CA LEU A 57 16.11 11.36 -2.73
C LEU A 57 16.86 10.04 -2.53
N ALA A 58 16.32 8.94 -3.05
CA ALA A 58 16.97 7.64 -3.02
C ALA A 58 18.27 7.63 -3.84
N GLY A 59 18.28 8.24 -5.02
CA GLY A 59 19.49 8.35 -5.84
C GLY A 59 20.63 9.12 -5.15
N GLU A 60 20.31 10.23 -4.49
CA GLU A 60 21.27 11.01 -3.71
C GLU A 60 21.81 10.21 -2.51
N ALA A 61 20.92 9.53 -1.78
CA ALA A 61 21.29 8.69 -0.65
C ALA A 61 22.23 7.55 -1.07
N ILE A 62 21.91 6.83 -2.15
CA ILE A 62 22.78 5.76 -2.69
C ILE A 62 24.16 6.32 -3.06
N THR A 63 24.21 7.48 -3.72
CA THR A 63 25.46 8.10 -4.16
C THR A 63 26.36 8.42 -2.97
N ARG A 64 25.80 9.03 -1.91
CA ARG A 64 26.56 9.36 -0.70
C ARG A 64 27.01 8.13 0.09
N THR A 65 26.17 7.08 0.14
CA THR A 65 26.58 5.81 0.77
C THR A 65 27.75 5.18 0.01
N LYS A 66 27.71 5.16 -1.32
CA LYS A 66 28.81 4.63 -2.16
C LYS A 66 30.09 5.47 -2.06
N ALA A 67 29.96 6.78 -1.87
CA ALA A 67 31.09 7.68 -1.64
C ALA A 67 31.73 7.52 -0.24
N GLY A 68 31.09 6.76 0.66
CA GLY A 68 31.55 6.59 2.05
C GLY A 68 31.21 7.78 2.96
N GLU A 69 30.43 8.75 2.48
CA GLU A 69 29.93 9.88 3.28
C GLU A 69 28.86 9.44 4.28
N LEU A 70 28.11 8.40 3.94
CA LEU A 70 27.12 7.76 4.81
C LEU A 70 27.55 6.32 5.12
N LEU A 71 27.79 6.03 6.40
CA LEU A 71 28.21 4.70 6.87
C LEU A 71 27.01 3.92 7.42
N ILE A 72 26.72 2.75 6.85
CA ILE A 72 25.68 1.84 7.35
C ILE A 72 26.32 0.76 8.20
N THR A 73 25.87 0.63 9.45
CA THR A 73 26.38 -0.38 10.39
C THR A 73 25.25 -1.32 10.82
N PRO A 74 25.44 -2.66 10.75
CA PRO A 74 26.61 -3.37 10.25
C PRO A 74 26.74 -3.28 8.71
N LYS A 75 27.98 -3.39 8.19
CA LYS A 75 28.28 -3.22 6.75
C LYS A 75 27.50 -4.18 5.84
N GLN A 76 27.13 -5.35 6.36
CA GLN A 76 26.32 -6.33 5.61
C GLN A 76 24.93 -5.79 5.24
N SER A 77 24.41 -4.82 6.01
CA SER A 77 23.11 -4.17 5.76
C SER A 77 23.17 -3.17 4.61
N GLU A 78 24.35 -2.79 4.08
CA GLU A 78 24.46 -1.91 2.91
C GLU A 78 23.75 -2.50 1.68
N ASN A 79 23.82 -3.83 1.51
CA ASN A 79 23.15 -4.50 0.39
C ASN A 79 21.62 -4.37 0.50
N GLU A 80 21.07 -4.46 1.70
CA GLU A 80 19.64 -4.27 1.95
C GLU A 80 19.22 -2.82 1.75
N TRP A 81 20.06 -1.87 2.18
CA TRP A 81 19.89 -0.45 1.95
C TRP A 81 19.77 -0.12 0.45
N TYR A 82 20.70 -0.62 -0.37
CA TYR A 82 20.65 -0.42 -1.82
C TYR A 82 19.40 -1.06 -2.44
N ARG A 83 19.09 -2.31 -2.07
CA ARG A 83 17.90 -3.01 -2.57
C ARG A 83 16.61 -2.24 -2.27
N TRP A 84 16.49 -1.64 -1.09
CA TRP A 84 15.32 -0.84 -0.71
C TRP A 84 15.21 0.46 -1.51
N LEU A 85 16.33 1.18 -1.66
CA LEU A 85 16.34 2.47 -2.34
C LEU A 85 16.20 2.34 -3.87
N GLU A 86 16.75 1.29 -4.47
CA GLU A 86 16.58 1.00 -5.90
C GLU A 86 15.13 0.67 -6.26
N GLY A 87 14.39 0.04 -5.34
CA GLY A 87 12.98 -0.33 -5.50
C GLY A 87 11.99 0.69 -4.93
N ILE A 88 12.44 1.89 -4.52
CA ILE A 88 11.61 2.80 -3.73
C ILE A 88 10.35 3.25 -4.49
N GLN A 89 9.23 3.27 -3.77
CA GLN A 89 7.96 3.83 -4.24
C GLN A 89 7.73 5.19 -3.58
N ASP A 90 6.95 6.03 -4.23
CA ASP A 90 6.61 7.34 -3.69
C ASP A 90 5.89 7.21 -2.35
N TRP A 91 6.29 8.04 -1.41
CA TRP A 91 5.77 7.95 -0.06
C TRP A 91 4.50 8.78 0.08
N CYS A 92 3.41 8.10 0.41
CA CYS A 92 2.16 8.74 0.80
C CYS A 92 2.32 9.42 2.17
N LYS A 93 2.22 10.76 2.21
CA LYS A 93 2.02 11.48 3.47
C LYS A 93 0.53 11.49 3.77
N GLY A 94 0.09 10.49 4.54
CA GLY A 94 -1.26 10.39 5.08
C GLY A 94 -1.54 11.49 6.11
N GLY A 95 -1.82 12.70 5.64
CA GLY A 95 -2.30 13.82 6.45
C GLY A 95 -3.42 14.52 5.71
N ALA A 96 -4.58 14.63 6.35
CA ALA A 96 -5.69 15.46 5.87
C ALA A 96 -5.34 16.94 6.04
N MET A 97 -4.50 17.50 5.17
CA MET A 97 -4.35 18.94 5.03
C MET A 97 -5.24 19.45 3.90
N LYS A 98 -5.97 20.55 4.17
CA LYS A 98 -6.94 21.17 3.26
C LYS A 98 -6.33 21.35 1.87
N ALA A 99 -7.08 20.89 0.86
CA ALA A 99 -6.65 20.83 -0.53
C ALA A 99 -6.16 22.18 -1.06
N LYS A 100 -4.91 22.21 -1.53
CA LYS A 100 -4.51 23.02 -2.68
C LYS A 100 -3.94 22.05 -3.70
N THR A 101 -4.76 21.72 -4.70
CA THR A 101 -4.38 20.94 -5.87
C THR A 101 -3.07 21.49 -6.44
N ILE A 102 -1.98 20.73 -6.34
CA ILE A 102 -0.84 20.89 -7.23
C ILE A 102 -1.04 19.83 -8.29
N MET A 103 -1.62 20.28 -9.40
CA MET A 103 -1.66 19.53 -10.64
C MET A 103 -0.23 19.15 -10.99
N LEU A 104 -0.04 17.88 -11.36
CA LEU A 104 1.12 17.42 -12.10
C LEU A 104 1.21 18.27 -13.37
N GLU A 105 2.11 19.25 -13.38
CA GLU A 105 2.73 19.68 -14.64
C GLU A 105 3.62 18.53 -15.08
N HIS A 106 3.14 17.75 -16.05
CA HIS A 106 3.73 17.47 -17.37
C HIS A 106 2.61 16.96 -18.28
#